data_AF-C0EZE4-F1
#
_entry.id   AF-C0EZE4-F1
#
_cell.length_a   1.000
_cell.length_b   1.000
_cell.length_c   1.000
_cell.angle_alpha   90.00
_cell.angle_beta   90.00
_cell.angle_gamma   90.00
#
_symmetry.space_group_name_H-M   'P 1'
#
loop_
_entity.id
_entity.type
_entity.pdbx_description
1 polymer ?
#
loop_
_entity_poly.entity_id
_entity_poly.type
_entity_poly.pdbx_seq_one_letter_code
_entity_poly.pdbx_strand_id
1 'polypeptide(L)'
;MPKNSPLSLDNIFQIFLKSIDFFSLKRYYIIKIYIDIFRRSAYMKTIKISLNSIDKVKTFVNVINRFDAEFDLVSGRYVIDAKSIMGIFSLDISKPIDLNIHNADNLDEIMEQLQPYLVTE
;
A
#
# COMPACT_ATOMS: atom_id res chain seq x y z
N MET A 1 14.96 65.59 3.03
CA MET A 1 14.12 64.39 3.10
C MET A 1 14.87 63.23 2.45
N PRO A 2 15.12 62.11 3.15
CA PRO A 2 15.69 60.93 2.50
C PRO A 2 14.65 60.36 1.51
N LYS A 3 15.06 60.11 0.27
CA LYS A 3 14.23 59.42 -0.71
C LYS A 3 14.17 57.95 -0.31
N ASN A 4 12.98 57.47 0.08
CA ASN A 4 12.74 56.04 0.23
C ASN A 4 12.78 55.41 -1.17
N SER A 5 13.91 54.79 -1.52
CA SER A 5 13.98 53.93 -2.70
C SER A 5 13.10 52.70 -2.47
N PRO A 6 12.38 52.21 -3.50
CA PRO A 6 11.61 50.98 -3.38
C PRO A 6 12.54 49.84 -2.94
N LEU A 7 12.09 49.03 -1.97
CA LEU A 7 12.79 47.81 -1.58
C LEU A 7 13.03 46.99 -2.86
N SER A 8 14.26 46.57 -3.11
CA SER A 8 14.56 45.72 -4.25
C SER A 8 13.72 44.44 -4.18
N LEU A 9 13.36 43.87 -5.34
CA LEU A 9 12.70 42.57 -5.44
C LEU A 9 13.45 41.50 -4.64
N ASP A 10 14.78 41.60 -4.60
CA ASP A 10 15.64 40.72 -3.81
C ASP A 10 15.37 40.86 -2.30
N ASN A 11 15.16 42.09 -1.79
CA ASN A 11 14.81 42.30 -0.38
C ASN A 11 13.40 41.78 -0.05
N ILE A 12 12.44 41.93 -0.97
CA ILE A 12 11.07 41.40 -0.79
C ILE A 12 11.08 39.87 -0.79
N PHE A 13 11.84 39.24 -1.69
CA PHE A 13 12.00 37.80 -1.75
C PHE A 13 12.73 37.24 -0.50
N GLN A 14 13.77 37.93 -0.02
CA GLN A 14 14.45 37.56 1.23
C GLN A 14 13.56 37.71 2.47
N ILE A 15 12.66 38.71 2.50
CA ILE A 15 11.67 38.87 3.58
C ILE A 15 10.61 37.76 3.50
N PHE A 16 10.13 37.41 2.31
CA PHE A 16 9.21 36.29 2.11
C PHE A 16 9.83 34.96 2.54
N LEU A 17 11.09 34.69 2.17
CA LEU A 17 11.82 33.50 2.60
C LEU A 17 12.06 33.47 4.12
N LYS A 18 12.25 34.63 4.77
CA LYS A 18 12.31 34.75 6.23
C LYS A 18 10.93 34.62 6.92
N SER A 19 9.83 34.79 6.19
CA SER A 19 8.45 34.65 6.69
C SER A 19 7.92 33.21 6.62
N ILE A 20 8.60 32.34 5.86
CA ILE A 20 8.36 30.89 5.90
C ILE A 20 9.26 30.34 6.99
N ASP A 21 8.69 30.07 8.17
CA ASP A 21 9.41 29.41 9.24
C ASP A 21 10.11 28.16 8.71
N PHE A 22 11.44 28.12 8.80
CA PHE A 22 12.25 26.94 8.51
C PHE A 22 11.79 25.71 9.36
N PHE A 23 11.14 25.97 10.49
CA PHE A 23 10.42 25.00 11.31
C PHE A 23 9.17 24.42 10.64
N SER A 24 8.43 25.21 9.87
CA SER A 24 7.20 24.80 9.17
C SER A 24 7.48 23.76 8.08
N LEU A 25 8.54 23.96 7.29
CA LEU A 25 8.89 23.02 6.22
C LEU A 25 9.42 21.69 6.78
N LYS A 26 10.31 21.72 7.78
CA LYS A 26 10.75 20.49 8.47
C LYS A 26 9.57 19.77 9.13
N ARG A 27 8.67 20.50 9.78
CA ARG A 27 7.45 19.93 10.37
C ARG A 27 6.52 19.35 9.31
N TYR A 28 6.37 19.98 8.15
CA TYR A 28 5.61 19.43 7.02
C TYR A 28 6.20 18.11 6.54
N TYR A 29 7.51 18.03 6.31
CA TYR A 29 8.14 16.77 5.88
C TYR A 29 8.06 15.68 6.96
N ILE A 30 8.22 16.03 8.24
CA ILE A 30 8.06 15.07 9.36
C ILE A 30 6.61 14.57 9.43
N ILE A 31 5.62 15.46 9.37
CA ILE A 31 4.19 15.09 9.37
C ILE A 31 3.87 14.24 8.14
N LYS A 32 4.39 14.59 6.97
CA LYS A 32 4.20 13.83 5.74
C LYS A 32 4.79 12.42 5.84
N ILE A 33 6.02 12.30 6.34
CA ILE A 33 6.66 11.00 6.59
C ILE A 33 5.84 10.19 7.60
N TYR A 34 5.36 10.80 8.68
CA TYR A 34 4.56 10.11 9.68
C TYR A 34 3.20 9.65 9.13
N ILE A 35 2.54 10.50 8.34
CA ILE A 35 1.30 10.15 7.63
C ILE A 35 1.54 9.05 6.60
N ASP A 36 2.64 9.10 5.85
CA ASP A 36 2.98 8.08 4.85
C ASP A 36 3.32 6.75 5.52
N ILE A 37 4.09 6.75 6.61
CA ILE A 37 4.37 5.55 7.43
C ILE A 37 3.08 4.98 8.02
N PHE A 38 2.23 5.83 8.60
CA PHE A 38 0.94 5.41 9.17
C PHE A 38 -0.01 4.89 8.09
N ARG A 39 -0.05 5.52 6.91
CA ARG A 39 -0.85 5.05 5.77
C ARG A 39 -0.37 3.70 5.25
N ARG A 40 0.95 3.48 5.16
CA ARG A 40 1.51 2.18 4.77
C ARG A 40 1.11 1.06 5.73
N SER A 41 1.09 1.34 7.04
CA SER A 41 0.63 0.40 8.07
C SER A 41 -0.88 0.10 8.03
N ALA A 42 -1.69 0.89 7.34
CA ALA A 42 -3.15 0.79 7.37
C ALA A 42 -3.78 0.41 6.03
N TYR A 43 -2.98 0.25 4.96
CA TYR A 43 -3.50 -0.10 3.65
C TYR A 43 -3.76 -1.61 3.55
N MET A 44 -5.04 -1.97 3.66
CA MET A 44 -5.54 -3.30 3.32
C MET A 44 -6.27 -3.23 1.97
N LYS A 45 -5.95 -4.16 1.06
CA LYS A 45 -6.69 -4.36 -0.19
C LYS A 45 -7.38 -5.72 -0.14
N THR A 46 -8.70 -5.73 -0.31
CA THR A 46 -9.49 -6.96 -0.47
C THR A 46 -9.85 -7.16 -1.94
N ILE A 47 -9.64 -8.37 -2.44
CA ILE A 47 -10.04 -8.81 -3.79
C ILE A 47 -10.63 -10.22 -3.73
N LYS A 48 -11.46 -10.58 -4.72
CA LYS A 48 -11.94 -11.96 -4.88
C LYS A 48 -11.06 -12.72 -5.86
N ILE A 49 -10.63 -13.91 -5.46
CA ILE A 49 -9.82 -14.82 -6.28
C ILE A 49 -10.45 -16.21 -6.39
N SER A 50 -10.07 -16.96 -7.43
CA SER A 50 -10.46 -18.36 -7.64
C SER A 50 -9.25 -19.28 -7.62
N LEU A 51 -9.23 -20.19 -6.64
CA LEU A 51 -8.18 -21.20 -6.44
C LEU A 51 -8.71 -22.62 -6.74
N ASN A 52 -9.56 -22.75 -7.75
CA ASN A 52 -10.37 -23.94 -8.04
C ASN A 52 -9.62 -25.19 -8.55
N SER A 53 -8.30 -25.26 -8.40
CA SER A 53 -7.51 -26.46 -8.69
C SER A 53 -6.24 -26.53 -7.83
N ILE A 54 -5.76 -27.75 -7.59
CA ILE A 54 -4.51 -28.01 -6.85
C ILE A 54 -3.34 -27.26 -7.48
N ASP A 55 -3.26 -27.25 -8.81
CA ASP A 55 -2.17 -26.57 -9.52
C ASP A 55 -2.23 -25.06 -9.35
N LYS A 56 -3.44 -24.46 -9.40
CA LYS A 56 -3.61 -23.03 -9.11
C LYS A 56 -3.19 -22.67 -7.69
N VAL A 57 -3.55 -23.51 -6.70
CA VAL A 57 -3.11 -23.31 -5.31
C VAL A 57 -1.59 -23.29 -5.22
N LYS A 58 -0.90 -24.27 -5.83
CA LYS A 58 0.56 -24.34 -5.83
C LYS A 58 1.19 -23.12 -6.50
N THR A 59 0.72 -22.74 -7.68
CA THR A 59 1.28 -21.57 -8.40
C THR A 59 1.00 -20.28 -7.66
N PHE A 60 -0.21 -20.11 -7.09
CA PHE A 60 -0.58 -18.93 -6.30
C PHE A 60 0.34 -18.76 -5.10
N VAL A 61 0.50 -19.81 -4.29
CA VAL A 61 1.40 -19.80 -3.11
C VAL A 61 2.83 -19.46 -3.53
N ASN A 62 3.32 -20.05 -4.63
CA ASN A 62 4.67 -19.76 -5.15
C ASN A 62 4.84 -18.31 -5.65
N VAL A 63 3.78 -17.68 -6.14
CA VAL A 63 3.79 -16.29 -6.58
C VAL A 63 3.84 -15.36 -5.36
N ILE A 64 2.91 -15.52 -4.41
CA ILE A 64 2.78 -14.57 -3.29
C ILE A 64 3.93 -14.68 -2.28
N ASN A 65 4.60 -15.84 -2.20
CA ASN A 65 5.79 -16.02 -1.34
C ASN A 65 7.00 -15.18 -1.77
N ARG A 66 6.97 -14.57 -2.96
CA ARG A 66 8.04 -13.67 -3.44
C ARG A 66 7.95 -12.27 -2.85
N PHE A 67 6.81 -11.95 -2.24
CA PHE A 67 6.53 -10.61 -1.73
C PHE A 67 6.62 -10.57 -0.20
N ASP A 68 7.22 -9.50 0.31
CA ASP A 68 7.24 -9.15 1.73
C ASP A 68 5.96 -8.40 2.10
N ALA A 69 4.84 -9.11 1.96
CA ALA A 69 3.51 -8.66 2.34
C ALA A 69 2.77 -9.80 3.04
N GLU A 70 1.75 -9.44 3.82
CA GLU A 70 0.86 -10.38 4.49
C GLU A 70 -0.37 -10.60 3.62
N PHE A 71 -0.75 -11.87 3.48
CA PHE A 71 -1.84 -12.30 2.62
C PHE A 71 -2.75 -13.23 3.40
N ASP A 72 -4.01 -12.84 3.58
CA ASP A 72 -5.01 -13.64 4.29
C ASP A 72 -6.12 -14.07 3.35
N LEU A 73 -6.43 -15.37 3.35
CA LEU A 73 -7.64 -15.91 2.73
C LEU A 73 -8.77 -15.95 3.75
N VAL A 74 -9.90 -15.33 3.40
CA VAL A 74 -11.11 -15.30 4.21
C VAL A 74 -12.22 -16.09 3.50
N SER A 75 -12.69 -17.15 4.15
CA SER A 75 -13.82 -17.95 3.68
C SER A 75 -14.79 -18.21 4.84
N GLY A 76 -15.91 -17.49 4.83
CA GLY A 76 -16.86 -17.50 5.93
C GLY A 76 -16.21 -17.02 7.24
N ARG A 77 -16.06 -17.93 8.22
CA ARG A 77 -15.44 -17.64 9.52
C ARG A 77 -13.95 -17.97 9.60
N TYR A 78 -13.39 -18.58 8.55
CA TYR A 78 -12.00 -19.01 8.53
C TYR A 78 -11.13 -17.90 7.94
N VAL A 79 -10.04 -17.59 8.64
CA VAL A 79 -8.97 -16.71 8.17
C VAL A 79 -7.70 -17.54 8.18
N ILE A 80 -7.07 -17.67 7.02
CA ILE A 80 -5.93 -18.55 6.80
C ILE A 80 -4.81 -17.73 6.16
N ASP A 81 -3.59 -17.89 6.66
CA ASP A 81 -2.39 -17.39 6.00
C ASP A 81 -2.29 -17.98 4.59
N ALA A 82 -2.40 -17.13 3.58
CA ALA A 82 -2.40 -17.51 2.18
C ALA A 82 -1.05 -18.10 1.73
N LYS A 83 0.05 -17.84 2.46
CA LYS A 83 1.36 -18.46 2.19
C LYS A 83 1.42 -19.93 2.64
N SER A 84 0.48 -20.36 3.49
CA SER A 84 0.37 -21.75 3.96
C SER A 84 -0.44 -22.62 3.00
N ILE A 85 0.25 -23.34 2.10
CA ILE A 85 -0.39 -24.29 1.19
C ILE A 85 -1.29 -25.32 1.91
N MET A 86 -0.86 -25.80 3.09
CA MET A 86 -1.66 -26.72 3.91
C MET A 86 -2.91 -26.04 4.47
N GLY A 87 -2.80 -24.75 4.85
CA GLY A 87 -3.93 -23.95 5.28
C GLY A 87 -4.97 -23.79 4.17
N ILE A 88 -4.54 -23.48 2.93
CA ILE A 88 -5.47 -23.32 1.79
C ILE A 88 -6.28 -24.60 1.55
N PHE A 89 -5.66 -25.78 1.63
CA PHE A 89 -6.37 -27.05 1.45
C PHE A 89 -7.39 -27.37 2.56
N SER A 90 -7.42 -26.62 3.65
CA SER A 90 -8.49 -26.71 4.65
C SER A 90 -9.76 -25.92 4.30
N LEU A 91 -9.72 -25.08 3.25
CA LEU A 91 -10.82 -24.25 2.78
C LEU A 91 -11.63 -24.92 1.66
N ASP A 92 -12.88 -24.50 1.47
CA ASP A 92 -13.67 -24.81 0.27
C ASP A 92 -13.18 -23.94 -0.91
N ILE A 93 -12.19 -24.46 -1.65
CA ILE A 93 -11.59 -23.78 -2.81
C ILE A 93 -12.41 -23.89 -4.10
N SER A 94 -13.58 -24.53 -4.06
CA SER A 94 -14.46 -24.65 -5.24
C SER A 94 -15.15 -23.32 -5.60
N LYS A 95 -15.18 -22.37 -4.66
CA LYS A 95 -15.82 -21.05 -4.79
C LYS A 95 -14.78 -19.94 -4.72
N PRO A 96 -15.12 -18.74 -5.22
CA PRO A 96 -14.31 -17.54 -4.97
C PRO A 96 -14.06 -17.30 -3.48
N ILE A 97 -12.84 -16.91 -3.14
CA ILE A 97 -12.39 -16.62 -1.78
C ILE A 97 -11.91 -15.16 -1.72
N ASP A 98 -12.16 -14.49 -0.60
CA ASP A 98 -11.63 -13.15 -0.37
C ASP A 98 -10.15 -13.25 0.01
N LEU A 99 -9.30 -12.54 -0.72
CA LEU A 99 -7.89 -12.36 -0.42
C LEU A 99 -7.70 -10.94 0.10
N ASN A 100 -7.22 -10.82 1.33
CA ASN A 100 -6.77 -9.57 1.91
C ASN A 100 -5.25 -9.47 1.77
N ILE A 101 -4.78 -8.32 1.30
CA ILE A 101 -3.37 -7.98 1.15
C ILE A 101 -3.07 -6.85 2.12
N HIS A 102 -2.15 -7.06 3.04
CA HIS A 102 -1.76 -6.10 4.07
C HIS A 102 -0.30 -5.68 3.90
N ASN A 103 0.01 -4.44 4.28
CA ASN A 103 1.38 -3.92 4.37
C ASN A 103 2.19 -4.02 3.06
N ALA A 104 1.53 -3.90 1.90
CA ALA A 104 2.17 -4.03 0.60
C ALA A 104 2.64 -2.68 0.04
N ASP A 105 3.96 -2.44 0.01
CA ASP A 105 4.57 -1.26 -0.62
C ASP A 105 4.54 -1.32 -2.17
N ASN A 106 4.42 -2.53 -2.75
CA ASN A 106 4.42 -2.80 -4.19
C ASN A 106 3.09 -3.40 -4.69
N LEU A 107 1.96 -2.85 -4.20
CA LEU A 107 0.63 -3.37 -4.50
C LEU A 107 0.35 -3.52 -6.01
N ASP A 108 0.80 -2.59 -6.85
CA ASP A 108 0.56 -2.65 -8.30
C ASP A 108 1.21 -3.88 -8.94
N GLU A 109 2.45 -4.19 -8.57
CA GLU A 109 3.18 -5.38 -9.04
C GLU A 109 2.50 -6.67 -8.55
N ILE A 110 2.08 -6.70 -7.28
CA ILE A 110 1.31 -7.81 -6.71
C ILE A 110 0.02 -8.03 -7.52
N MET A 111 -0.72 -6.96 -7.81
CA MET A 111 -1.97 -7.03 -8.56
C MET A 111 -1.78 -7.51 -10.01
N GLU A 112 -0.65 -7.19 -10.63
CA GLU A 112 -0.28 -7.72 -11.95
C GLU A 112 -0.04 -9.23 -11.90
N GLN A 113 0.72 -9.71 -10.92
CA GLN A 113 0.98 -11.15 -10.75
C GLN A 113 -0.27 -11.93 -10.32
N LEU A 114 -1.25 -11.27 -9.70
CA LEU A 114 -2.50 -11.88 -9.26
C LEU A 114 -3.59 -11.96 -10.33
N GLN A 115 -3.41 -11.32 -11.50
CA GLN A 115 -4.37 -11.37 -12.62
C GLN A 115 -4.91 -12.77 -12.95
N PRO A 116 -4.08 -13.85 -13.00
CA PRO A 116 -4.56 -15.18 -13.35
C PRO A 116 -5.55 -15.80 -12.34
N TYR A 117 -5.64 -15.24 -11.14
CA TYR A 117 -6.48 -15.73 -10.06
C TYR A 117 -7.72 -14.87 -9.84
N LEU A 118 -7.79 -13.67 -10.44
CA LEU A 118 -8.94 -12.79 -10.28
C LEU A 118 -10.20 -13.41 -10.86
N VAL A 119 -11.32 -13.19 -10.18
CA VAL A 119 -12.64 -13.54 -10.73
C VAL A 119 -13.07 -12.41 -11.66
N THR A 120 -13.19 -12.69 -12.94
CA THR A 120 -13.94 -11.86 -13.88
C THR A 120 -15.42 -12.09 -13.67
N GLU A 121 -16.20 -11.02 -13.53
CA GLU A 121 -17.67 -11.08 -13.57
C GLU A 121 -18.18 -11.57 -14.94
#